data_AF-A0A2C6A8X0-F1
#
_entry.id   AF-A0A2C6A8X0-F1
#
_cell.length_a   1.000
_cell.length_b   1.000
_cell.length_c   1.000
_cell.angle_alpha   90.00
_cell.angle_beta   90.00
_cell.angle_gamma   90.00
#
_symmetry.space_group_name_H-M   'P 1'
#
loop_
_entity.id
_entity.type
_entity.pdbx_description
1 polymer ?
#
loop_
_entity_poly.entity_id
_entity_poly.type
_entity_poly.pdbx_seq_one_letter_code
_entity_poly.pdbx_strand_id
1 'polypeptide(L)'
;MIDHHAGFVPAFLSCIRSAPLTDQHAAWSRLAARPPRSTAVLLAEADEIIDADLYTREGLPLAGGPTRVVWRVLPGNHDFIMTHAANILRELDQLWDMKPPF
;
A
#
# COMPACT_ATOMS: atom_id res chain seq x y z
N MET A 1 30.44 0.09 -3.43
CA MET A 1 29.77 -0.63 -4.55
C MET A 1 29.00 -1.78 -3.93
N ILE A 2 27.66 -1.81 -4.09
CA ILE A 2 26.77 -2.82 -3.50
C ILE A 2 26.86 -4.18 -4.23
N ASP A 3 27.38 -4.16 -5.46
CA ASP A 3 27.42 -5.29 -6.40
C ASP A 3 28.23 -6.52 -5.93
N HIS A 4 29.01 -6.39 -4.86
CA HIS A 4 29.88 -7.45 -4.33
C HIS A 4 29.72 -7.73 -2.83
N HIS A 5 28.73 -7.12 -2.16
CA HIS A 5 28.53 -7.38 -0.74
C HIS A 5 27.76 -8.70 -0.56
N ALA A 6 28.40 -9.71 0.03
CA ALA A 6 27.80 -11.05 0.22
C ALA A 6 26.45 -11.02 0.97
N GLY A 7 26.22 -10.00 1.80
CA GLY A 7 24.95 -9.81 2.50
C GLY A 7 23.83 -9.14 1.68
N PHE A 8 24.12 -8.56 0.51
CA PHE A 8 23.13 -7.80 -0.26
C PHE A 8 21.99 -8.69 -0.78
N VAL A 9 22.32 -9.76 -1.51
CA VAL A 9 21.33 -10.70 -2.05
C VAL A 9 20.44 -11.32 -0.97
N PRO A 10 20.96 -11.89 0.14
CA PRO A 10 20.09 -12.45 1.18
C PRO A 10 19.24 -11.38 1.88
N ALA A 11 19.77 -10.16 2.10
CA ALA A 11 18.97 -9.08 2.66
C ALA A 11 17.84 -8.65 1.71
N PHE A 12 18.14 -8.48 0.43
CA PHE A 12 17.17 -8.09 -0.60
C PHE A 12 16.07 -9.15 -0.78
N LEU A 13 16.44 -10.43 -0.88
CA LEU A 13 15.48 -11.54 -0.98
C LEU A 13 14.62 -11.68 0.28
N SER A 14 15.16 -11.37 1.46
CA SER A 14 14.40 -11.33 2.71
C SER A 14 13.33 -10.22 2.68
N CYS A 15 13.66 -9.04 2.15
CA CYS A 15 12.71 -7.94 1.95
C CYS A 15 11.58 -8.34 1.00
N ILE A 16 11.88 -9.02 -0.12
CA ILE A 16 10.86 -9.52 -1.05
C ILE A 16 9.99 -10.60 -0.40
N ARG A 17 10.60 -11.55 0.33
CA ARG A 17 9.84 -12.58 1.05
C ARG A 17 8.86 -11.99 2.05
N SER A 18 9.29 -10.92 2.72
CA SER A 18 8.49 -10.21 3.72
C SER A 18 7.70 -9.05 3.11
N ALA A 19 7.55 -9.01 1.78
CA ALA A 19 6.85 -7.95 1.09
C ALA A 19 5.37 -7.93 1.49
N PRO A 20 4.70 -6.77 1.40
CA PRO A 20 3.45 -6.53 2.10
C PRO A 20 2.31 -7.50 1.80
N LEU A 21 2.25 -8.14 0.62
CA LEU A 21 1.13 -9.00 0.22
C LEU A 21 1.45 -10.52 0.28
N THR A 22 2.72 -10.92 0.19
CA THR A 22 3.12 -12.34 0.14
C THR A 22 3.01 -12.98 1.52
N ASP A 23 2.10 -13.96 1.68
CA ASP A 23 1.83 -14.66 2.96
C ASP A 23 1.36 -13.75 4.11
N GLN A 24 0.95 -12.52 3.81
CA GLN A 24 0.53 -11.52 4.80
C GLN A 24 -1.00 -11.43 4.97
N HIS A 25 -1.75 -12.43 4.51
CA HIS A 25 -3.23 -12.42 4.47
C HIS A 25 -3.86 -12.11 5.83
N ALA A 26 -3.30 -12.68 6.91
CA ALA A 26 -3.75 -12.42 8.28
C ALA A 26 -3.54 -10.95 8.68
N ALA A 27 -2.43 -10.33 8.27
CA ALA A 27 -2.16 -8.92 8.55
C ALA A 27 -3.15 -8.02 7.78
N TRP A 28 -3.40 -8.32 6.50
CA TRP A 28 -4.37 -7.58 5.68
C TRP A 28 -5.81 -7.71 6.20
N SER A 29 -6.20 -8.91 6.64
CA SER A 29 -7.53 -9.15 7.23
C SER A 29 -7.78 -8.31 8.48
N ARG A 30 -6.73 -7.92 9.22
CA ARG A 30 -6.86 -7.00 10.37
C ARG A 30 -7.26 -5.59 9.94
N LEU A 31 -6.94 -5.17 8.71
CA LEU A 31 -7.39 -3.89 8.17
C LEU A 31 -8.90 -3.88 7.97
N ALA A 32 -9.49 -5.00 7.54
CA ALA A 32 -10.94 -5.16 7.39
C ALA A 32 -11.71 -5.03 8.71
N ALA A 33 -11.06 -5.35 9.84
CA ALA A 33 -11.64 -5.23 11.17
C ALA A 33 -11.66 -3.80 11.72
N ARG A 34 -10.94 -2.86 11.10
CA ARG A 34 -10.95 -1.44 11.50
C ARG A 34 -12.30 -0.79 11.18
N PRO A 35 -12.65 0.34 11.83
CA PRO A 35 -13.84 1.10 11.47
C PRO A 35 -13.88 1.37 9.96
N PRO A 36 -15.04 1.22 9.30
CA PRO A 36 -15.14 1.44 7.86
C PRO A 36 -14.54 2.78 7.46
N ARG A 37 -13.78 2.76 6.38
CA ARG A 37 -13.08 3.90 5.79
C ARG A 37 -11.99 4.51 6.69
N SER A 38 -11.68 3.99 7.87
CA SER A 38 -10.60 4.52 8.73
C SER A 38 -9.18 4.14 8.29
N THR A 39 -9.01 3.62 7.08
CA THR A 39 -7.73 3.13 6.54
C THR A 39 -7.68 3.45 5.05
N ALA A 40 -6.55 4.01 4.63
CA ALA A 40 -6.25 4.28 3.24
C ALA A 40 -5.09 3.41 2.76
N VAL A 41 -5.19 2.94 1.52
CA VAL A 41 -4.10 2.34 0.76
C VAL A 41 -3.93 3.20 -0.49
N LEU A 42 -2.78 3.85 -0.58
CA LEU A 42 -2.39 4.70 -1.71
C LEU A 42 -1.30 3.97 -2.49
N LEU A 43 -1.51 3.77 -3.78
CA LEU A 43 -0.61 3.09 -4.70
C LEU A 43 -0.24 4.04 -5.84
N ALA A 44 0.92 3.83 -6.45
CA ALA A 44 1.31 4.55 -7.67
C ALA A 44 0.90 3.75 -8.91
N GLU A 45 0.48 4.46 -9.97
CA GLU A 45 0.03 3.85 -11.23
C GLU A 45 1.16 3.15 -12.00
N ALA A 46 2.38 3.67 -11.91
CA ALA A 46 3.54 3.21 -12.66
C ALA A 46 4.67 2.73 -11.73
N ASP A 47 4.30 2.24 -10.55
CA ASP A 47 5.26 1.66 -9.60
C ASP A 47 5.87 0.38 -10.19
N GLU A 48 7.19 0.39 -10.34
CA GLU A 48 7.97 -0.69 -10.93
C GLU A 48 8.24 -1.87 -9.98
N ILE A 49 7.90 -1.72 -8.69
CA ILE A 49 8.09 -2.73 -7.64
C ILE A 49 6.74 -3.28 -7.18
N ILE A 50 5.73 -2.43 -7.03
CA ILE A 50 4.40 -2.76 -6.52
C ILE A 50 3.36 -2.67 -7.64
N ASP A 51 2.87 -3.82 -8.09
CA ASP A 51 1.81 -3.89 -9.09
C ASP A 51 0.46 -3.49 -8.49
N ALA A 52 -0.04 -2.31 -8.89
CA ALA A 52 -1.30 -1.75 -8.43
C ALA A 52 -2.52 -2.62 -8.80
N ASP A 53 -2.51 -3.28 -9.96
CA ASP A 53 -3.60 -4.14 -10.42
C ASP A 53 -3.63 -5.44 -9.62
N LEU A 54 -2.46 -6.03 -9.35
CA LEU A 54 -2.32 -7.18 -8.45
C LEU A 54 -2.85 -6.85 -7.05
N TYR A 55 -2.40 -5.73 -6.46
CA TYR A 55 -2.85 -5.32 -5.13
C TYR A 55 -4.34 -4.99 -5.10
N THR A 56 -4.89 -4.41 -6.16
CA THR A 56 -6.33 -4.13 -6.25
C THR A 56 -7.13 -5.42 -6.36
N ARG A 57 -6.64 -6.42 -7.11
CA ARG A 57 -7.32 -7.70 -7.26
C ARG A 57 -7.26 -8.58 -6.01
N GLU A 58 -6.12 -8.59 -5.32
CA GLU A 58 -5.85 -9.55 -4.23
C GLU A 58 -5.84 -8.89 -2.84
N GLY A 59 -5.26 -7.70 -2.70
CA GLY A 59 -5.17 -6.99 -1.43
C GLY A 59 -6.48 -6.32 -1.00
N LEU A 60 -7.18 -5.63 -1.93
CA LEU A 60 -8.43 -4.94 -1.60
C LEU A 60 -9.52 -5.87 -1.02
N PRO A 61 -9.77 -7.07 -1.56
CA PRO A 61 -10.70 -8.02 -0.93
C PRO A 61 -10.29 -8.41 0.49
N LEU A 62 -9.00 -8.64 0.74
CA LEU A 62 -8.46 -8.98 2.06
C LEU A 62 -8.62 -7.82 3.06
N ALA A 63 -8.55 -6.58 2.58
CA ALA A 63 -8.80 -5.38 3.38
C ALA A 63 -10.30 -5.10 3.61
N GLY A 64 -11.20 -5.99 3.19
CA GLY A 64 -12.64 -5.87 3.40
C GLY A 64 -13.39 -5.15 2.27
N GLY A 65 -12.73 -4.88 1.15
CA GLY A 65 -13.33 -4.32 -0.06
C GLY A 65 -13.48 -2.79 -0.05
N PRO A 66 -14.02 -2.23 -1.15
CA PRO A 66 -14.04 -0.79 -1.41
C PRO A 66 -14.94 0.02 -0.45
N THR A 67 -15.81 -0.65 0.30
CA THR A 67 -16.65 -0.01 1.33
C THR A 67 -15.95 0.10 2.68
N ARG A 68 -14.90 -0.70 2.91
CA ARG A 68 -14.15 -0.77 4.17
C ARG A 68 -12.86 0.03 4.15
N VAL A 69 -12.14 0.05 3.03
CA VAL A 69 -10.86 0.75 2.88
C VAL A 69 -10.96 1.79 1.78
N VAL A 70 -10.32 2.94 2.00
CA VAL A 70 -10.11 3.94 0.94
C VAL A 70 -8.95 3.46 0.08
N TRP A 71 -9.26 3.13 -1.17
CA TRP A 71 -8.28 2.63 -2.14
C TRP A 71 -8.06 3.67 -3.23
N ARG A 72 -6.80 4.06 -3.45
CA ARG A 72 -6.44 5.06 -4.47
C ARG A 72 -5.20 4.61 -5.22
N VAL A 73 -5.28 4.76 -6.54
CA VAL A 73 -4.12 4.69 -7.44
C VAL A 73 -3.87 6.12 -7.89
N LEU A 74 -2.65 6.60 -7.68
CA LEU A 74 -2.22 7.98 -7.92
C LEU A 74 -1.15 8.03 -9.00
N PRO A 75 -0.97 9.17 -9.69
CA PRO A 75 0.15 9.34 -10.61
C PRO A 75 1.49 9.20 -9.90
N GLY A 76 2.45 8.57 -10.56
CA GLY A 76 3.82 8.40 -10.06
C GLY A 76 4.34 6.96 -10.21
N ASN A 77 5.59 6.77 -9.79
CA ASN A 77 6.32 5.50 -9.73
C ASN A 77 6.54 5.09 -8.26
N HIS A 78 7.48 4.19 -7.97
CA HIS A 78 7.74 3.76 -6.60
C HIS A 78 8.16 4.91 -5.64
N ASP A 79 8.73 5.99 -6.16
CA ASP A 79 9.17 7.14 -5.37
C ASP A 79 8.08 8.21 -5.13
N PHE A 80 6.82 7.96 -5.54
CA PHE A 80 5.74 8.96 -5.50
C PHE A 80 5.48 9.56 -4.11
N ILE A 81 5.84 8.83 -3.04
CA ILE A 81 5.82 9.35 -1.66
C ILE A 81 6.67 10.62 -1.49
N MET A 82 7.77 10.72 -2.23
CA MET A 82 8.68 11.86 -2.19
C MET A 82 8.38 12.88 -3.30
N THR A 83 7.95 12.43 -4.47
CA THR A 83 7.80 13.28 -5.66
C THR A 83 6.38 13.84 -5.84
N HIS A 84 5.37 13.19 -5.26
CA HIS A 84 3.95 13.53 -5.43
C HIS A 84 3.25 13.85 -4.09
N ALA A 85 3.99 14.42 -3.15
CA ALA A 85 3.51 14.75 -1.81
C ALA A 85 2.20 15.57 -1.81
N ALA A 86 2.04 16.51 -2.76
CA ALA A 86 0.81 17.30 -2.87
C ALA A 86 -0.43 16.46 -3.21
N ASN A 87 -0.28 15.40 -4.01
CA ASN A 87 -1.38 14.50 -4.33
C ASN A 87 -1.73 13.63 -3.11
N ILE A 88 -0.71 13.13 -2.41
CA ILE A 88 -0.89 12.34 -1.19
C ILE A 88 -1.58 13.17 -0.10
N LEU A 89 -1.09 14.38 0.16
CA LEU A 89 -1.69 15.28 1.15
C LEU A 89 -3.15 15.59 0.81
N ARG A 90 -3.50 15.76 -0.46
CA ARG A 90 -4.90 15.95 -0.89
C ARG A 90 -5.78 14.74 -0.56
N GLU A 91 -5.29 13.52 -0.81
CA GLU A 91 -6.02 12.30 -0.43
C GLU A 91 -6.12 12.15 1.09
N LEU A 92 -5.08 12.53 1.83
CA LEU A 92 -5.08 12.50 3.31
C LEU A 92 -6.01 13.55 3.90
N ASP A 93 -6.06 14.78 3.36
CA ASP A 93 -7.01 15.81 3.77
C ASP A 93 -8.44 15.33 3.55
N GLN A 94 -8.74 14.72 2.40
CA GLN A 94 -10.03 14.09 2.14
C GLN A 94 -10.32 12.94 3.11
N LEU A 95 -9.31 12.13 3.42
CA LEU A 95 -9.42 11.01 4.36
C LEU A 95 -9.70 11.49 5.78
N TRP A 96 -9.04 12.56 6.22
CA TRP A 96 -9.17 13.12 7.55
C TRP A 96 -10.42 13.99 7.70
N ASP A 97 -11.00 14.47 6.60
CA ASP A 97 -12.36 15.00 6.58
C ASP A 97 -13.44 13.89 6.44
N MET A 98 -13.04 12.61 6.49
CA MET A 98 -13.98 11.53 6.75
C MET A 98 -14.19 11.37 8.25
N LYS A 99 -15.36 11.73 8.75
CA LYS A 99 -15.83 11.30 10.08
C LYS A 99 -16.26 9.82 10.02
N PRO A 100 -15.63 8.90 10.77
CA PRO A 100 -16.19 7.57 11.01
C PRO A 100 -17.43 7.70 11.92
N PRO A 101 -18.42 6.79 11.80
CA PRO A 101 -19.69 6.94 12.50
C PRO A 101 -19.53 6.64 14.00
N PHE A 102 -20.17 7.51 14.79
CA PHE A 102 -20.27 7.58 16.25
C PHE A 102 -19.09 8.26 16.97
#